data_AF-M7PJU7-F1
#
_entry.id   AF-M7PJU7-F1
#
_cell.length_a   1.000
_cell.length_b   1.000
_cell.length_c   1.000
_cell.angle_alpha   90.00
_cell.angle_beta   90.00
_cell.angle_gamma   90.00
#
_symmetry.space_group_name_H-M   'P 1'
#
loop_
_entity.id
_entity.type
_entity.pdbx_description
1 polymer ?
#
loop_
_entity_poly.entity_id
_entity_poly.type
_entity_poly.pdbx_seq_one_letter_code
_entity_poly.pdbx_strand_id
1 'polypeptide(L)'
;MKSEEFSKSCYTCVNTSNDLEKDHETFYSLYDLLDPLTRIMFSNIKDVYNTKNKLKEQLDCLIEKLKICLDLVNIQVLEGVYSDCIQLKERMNLIHKTFGEIESRIEKCCSILNQYQS
;
A
#
# COMPACT_ATOMS: atom_id res chain seq x y z
N MET A 1 -7.20 -49.26 37.84
CA MET A 1 -7.04 -47.80 37.67
C MET A 1 -6.07 -47.38 36.56
N LYS A 2 -5.68 -48.23 35.58
CA LYS A 2 -4.81 -47.82 34.44
C LYS A 2 -5.56 -47.62 33.10
N SER A 3 -6.86 -47.92 33.06
CA SER A 3 -7.65 -47.89 31.82
C SER A 3 -8.33 -46.55 31.53
N GLU A 4 -8.59 -45.72 32.56
CA GLU A 4 -9.27 -44.42 32.38
C GLU A 4 -8.31 -43.27 32.07
N GLU A 5 -7.05 -43.35 32.53
CA GLU A 5 -6.01 -42.35 32.21
C GLU A 5 -5.54 -42.42 30.76
N PHE A 6 -5.48 -43.62 30.17
CA PHE A 6 -5.13 -43.81 28.76
C PHE A 6 -6.20 -43.25 27.81
N SER A 7 -7.49 -43.40 28.17
CA SER A 7 -8.60 -42.85 27.40
C SER A 7 -8.57 -41.32 27.39
N LYS A 8 -8.42 -40.68 28.56
CA LYS A 8 -8.33 -39.21 28.67
C LYS A 8 -7.14 -38.64 27.89
N SER A 9 -5.97 -39.29 27.94
CA SER A 9 -4.77 -38.85 27.22
C SER A 9 -4.93 -38.91 25.69
N CYS A 10 -5.70 -39.86 25.15
CA CYS A 10 -5.96 -39.94 23.72
C CYS A 10 -6.95 -38.86 23.26
N TYR A 11 -8.00 -38.58 24.03
CA TYR A 11 -8.99 -37.54 23.67
C TYR A 11 -8.39 -36.13 23.67
N THR A 12 -7.53 -35.78 24.62
CA THR A 12 -6.84 -34.49 24.59
C THR A 12 -5.90 -34.37 23.41
N CYS A 13 -5.16 -35.43 23.07
CA CYS A 13 -4.21 -35.42 21.95
C CYS A 13 -4.92 -35.28 20.59
N VAL A 14 -6.05 -35.97 20.40
CA VAL A 14 -6.88 -35.87 19.19
C VAL A 14 -7.55 -34.50 19.06
N ASN A 15 -8.02 -33.91 20.17
CA ASN A 15 -8.58 -32.56 20.14
C ASN A 15 -7.53 -31.51 19.79
N THR A 16 -6.33 -31.55 20.39
CA THR A 16 -5.24 -30.62 20.00
C THR A 16 -4.77 -30.84 18.57
N SER A 17 -4.76 -32.07 18.06
CA SER A 17 -4.41 -32.34 16.65
C SER A 17 -5.45 -31.77 15.68
N ASN A 18 -6.74 -31.93 15.98
CA ASN A 18 -7.82 -31.36 15.16
C ASN A 18 -7.86 -29.83 15.23
N ASP A 19 -7.52 -29.24 16.37
CA ASP A 19 -7.43 -27.78 16.53
C ASP A 19 -6.23 -27.22 15.74
N LEU A 20 -5.08 -27.90 15.76
CA LEU A 20 -3.92 -27.56 14.94
C LEU A 20 -4.18 -27.71 13.43
N GLU A 21 -4.92 -28.74 13.01
CA GLU A 21 -5.32 -28.93 11.61
C GLU A 21 -6.29 -27.83 11.13
N LYS A 22 -7.25 -27.44 11.97
CA LYS A 22 -8.16 -26.32 11.69
C LYS A 22 -7.45 -24.99 11.60
N ASP A 23 -6.47 -24.74 12.46
CA ASP A 23 -5.67 -23.53 12.41
C ASP A 23 -4.84 -23.47 11.13
N HIS A 24 -4.28 -24.60 10.67
CA HIS A 24 -3.59 -24.70 9.39
C HIS A 24 -4.50 -24.47 8.17
N GLU A 25 -5.69 -25.06 8.15
CA GLU A 25 -6.64 -24.93 7.03
C GLU A 25 -7.24 -23.51 6.94
N THR A 26 -7.51 -22.91 8.10
CA THR A 26 -7.93 -21.49 8.20
C THR A 26 -6.81 -20.55 7.76
N PHE A 27 -5.56 -20.89 8.06
CA PHE A 27 -4.38 -20.13 7.65
C PHE A 27 -4.20 -20.10 6.13
N TYR A 28 -4.21 -21.26 5.46
CA TYR A 28 -4.09 -21.31 4.00
C TYR A 28 -5.24 -20.57 3.31
N SER A 29 -6.46 -20.70 3.84
CA SER A 29 -7.62 -19.96 3.35
C SER A 29 -7.46 -18.44 3.48
N LEU A 30 -6.86 -17.96 4.58
CA LEU A 30 -6.55 -16.54 4.78
C LEU A 30 -5.43 -16.07 3.85
N TYR A 31 -4.39 -16.88 3.65
CA TYR A 31 -3.29 -16.56 2.74
C TYR A 31 -3.77 -16.47 1.28
N ASP A 32 -4.52 -17.46 0.82
CA ASP A 32 -5.09 -17.50 -0.54
C ASP A 32 -6.06 -16.34 -0.79
N LEU A 33 -6.71 -15.84 0.27
CA LEU A 33 -7.52 -14.62 0.21
C LEU A 33 -6.66 -13.34 0.15
N LEU A 34 -5.61 -13.25 0.97
CA LEU A 34 -4.87 -12.00 1.19
C LEU A 34 -3.74 -11.75 0.18
N ASP A 35 -3.06 -12.79 -0.33
CA ASP A 35 -1.97 -12.65 -1.31
C ASP A 35 -2.43 -11.96 -2.61
N PRO A 36 -3.49 -12.41 -3.31
CA PRO A 36 -3.93 -11.77 -4.53
C PRO A 36 -4.42 -10.33 -4.29
N LEU A 37 -5.08 -10.05 -3.16
CA LEU A 37 -5.51 -8.70 -2.79
C LEU A 37 -4.31 -7.77 -2.59
N THR A 38 -3.26 -8.25 -1.94
CA THR A 38 -2.04 -7.48 -1.69
C THR A 38 -1.29 -7.20 -3.00
N ARG A 39 -1.24 -8.17 -3.93
CA ARG A 39 -0.65 -7.99 -5.27
C ARG A 39 -1.42 -6.97 -6.10
N ILE A 40 -2.75 -7.04 -6.11
CA ILE A 40 -3.61 -6.07 -6.80
C ILE A 40 -3.39 -4.67 -6.21
N MET A 41 -3.31 -4.57 -4.88
CA MET A 41 -3.03 -3.31 -4.19
C MET A 41 -1.69 -2.69 -4.63
N PHE A 42 -0.62 -3.48 -4.69
CA PHE A 42 0.68 -3.02 -5.21
C PHE A 42 0.62 -2.56 -6.67
N SER A 43 -0.05 -3.31 -7.54
CA SER A 43 -0.20 -2.94 -8.95
C SER A 43 -0.92 -1.59 -9.10
N ASN A 44 -2.04 -1.42 -8.38
CA ASN A 44 -2.80 -0.17 -8.42
C ASN A 44 -1.97 1.01 -7.88
N ILE A 45 -1.19 0.82 -6.82
CA ILE A 45 -0.31 1.87 -6.28
C ILE A 45 0.76 2.26 -7.28
N LYS A 46 1.36 1.29 -7.96
CA LYS A 46 2.35 1.53 -9.01
C LYS A 46 1.77 2.36 -10.15
N ASP A 47 0.56 2.04 -10.60
CA ASP A 47 -0.12 2.78 -11.67
C ASP A 47 -0.44 4.22 -11.27
N VAL A 48 -0.89 4.43 -10.02
CA VAL A 48 -1.13 5.78 -9.48
C VAL A 48 0.18 6.55 -9.35
N TYR A 49 1.26 5.90 -8.90
CA TYR A 49 2.58 6.51 -8.79
C TYR A 49 3.12 6.97 -10.15
N ASN A 50 3.00 6.14 -11.18
CA ASN A 50 3.40 6.47 -12.56
C ASN A 50 2.59 7.65 -13.11
N THR A 51 1.27 7.62 -12.93
CA THR A 51 0.38 8.72 -13.36
C THR A 51 0.74 10.02 -12.64
N LYS A 52 1.02 9.97 -11.34
CA LYS A 52 1.49 11.12 -10.54
C LYS A 52 2.80 11.68 -11.09
N ASN A 53 3.76 10.83 -11.44
CA ASN A 53 5.06 11.30 -11.93
C ASN A 53 4.93 12.06 -13.25
N LYS A 54 4.11 11.53 -14.17
CA LYS A 54 3.78 12.20 -15.44
C LYS A 54 3.08 13.55 -15.23
N LEU A 55 2.14 13.62 -14.28
CA LEU A 55 1.48 14.89 -13.94
C LEU A 55 2.46 15.91 -13.34
N LYS A 56 3.46 15.45 -12.57
CA LYS A 56 4.46 16.32 -11.95
C LYS A 56 5.32 16.98 -13.03
N GLU A 57 5.80 16.19 -13.99
CA GLU A 57 6.57 16.69 -15.13
C GLU A 57 5.78 17.72 -15.96
N GLN A 58 4.49 17.45 -16.20
CA GLN A 58 3.62 18.39 -16.90
C GLN A 58 3.41 19.70 -16.12
N LEU A 59 3.24 19.61 -14.81
CA LEU A 59 3.11 20.79 -13.94
C LEU A 59 4.40 21.61 -13.88
N ASP A 60 5.55 20.97 -13.76
CA ASP A 60 6.85 21.65 -13.77
C ASP A 60 7.07 22.40 -15.09
N CYS A 61 6.73 21.78 -16.22
CA CYS A 61 6.77 22.42 -17.54
C CYS A 61 5.80 23.62 -17.64
N LEU A 62 4.59 23.50 -17.07
CA LEU A 62 3.62 24.59 -17.05
C LEU A 62 4.11 25.78 -16.20
N ILE A 63 4.70 25.51 -15.04
CA ILE A 63 5.29 26.54 -14.16
C ILE A 63 6.39 27.31 -14.88
N GLU A 64 7.28 26.62 -15.59
CA GLU A 64 8.36 27.27 -16.35
C GLU A 64 7.81 28.16 -17.47
N LYS A 65 6.81 27.67 -18.22
CA LYS A 65 6.16 28.46 -19.28
C LYS A 65 5.45 29.69 -18.71
N LEU A 66 4.73 29.53 -17.60
CA LEU A 66 4.06 30.65 -16.93
C LEU A 66 5.05 31.69 -16.43
N LYS A 67 6.21 31.28 -15.92
CA LYS A 67 7.27 32.19 -15.50
C LYS A 67 7.79 33.04 -16.67
N ILE A 68 8.04 32.42 -17.83
CA ILE A 68 8.44 33.14 -19.06
C ILE A 68 7.35 34.12 -19.51
N CYS A 69 6.08 33.72 -19.43
CA CYS A 69 4.96 34.59 -19.82
C CYS A 69 4.75 35.75 -18.84
N LEU A 70 4.99 35.56 -17.53
CA LEU A 70 4.99 36.61 -16.51
C LEU A 70 6.04 37.69 -16.81
N ASP A 71 7.22 37.25 -17.25
CA ASP A 71 8.31 38.16 -17.61
C ASP A 71 8.01 38.98 -18.88
N LEU A 72 7.02 38.57 -19.69
CA LEU A 72 6.71 39.14 -21.00
C LEU A 72 5.36 39.87 -21.10
N VAL A 73 4.38 39.62 -20.22
CA VAL A 73 2.99 40.10 -20.36
C VAL A 73 2.41 40.57 -19.02
N ASN A 74 1.40 41.46 -19.08
CA ASN A 74 0.69 42.07 -17.96
C ASN A 74 0.45 41.11 -16.77
N ILE A 75 1.10 41.46 -15.66
CA ILE A 75 1.40 40.65 -14.47
C ILE A 75 0.14 40.13 -13.74
N GLN A 76 -0.96 40.89 -13.75
CA GLN A 76 -2.09 40.67 -12.84
C GLN A 76 -2.91 39.39 -13.10
N VAL A 77 -2.97 38.90 -14.35
CA VAL A 77 -3.73 37.66 -14.66
C VAL A 77 -2.88 36.41 -14.46
N LEU A 78 -1.56 36.52 -14.65
CA LEU A 78 -0.66 35.38 -14.59
C LEU A 78 -0.13 35.08 -13.18
N GLU A 79 -0.07 36.06 -12.29
CA GLU A 79 0.34 35.85 -10.89
C GLU A 79 -0.57 34.86 -10.17
N GLY A 80 -1.88 34.96 -10.39
CA GLY A 80 -2.87 34.03 -9.83
C GLY A 80 -2.63 32.59 -10.31
N VAL A 81 -2.50 32.39 -11.62
CA VAL A 81 -2.26 31.07 -12.22
C VAL A 81 -0.91 30.49 -11.78
N TYR A 82 0.13 31.33 -11.66
CA TYR A 82 1.44 30.90 -11.16
C TYR A 82 1.37 30.46 -9.69
N SER A 83 0.70 31.24 -8.83
CA SER A 83 0.48 30.89 -7.43
C SER A 83 -0.28 29.57 -7.28
N ASP A 84 -1.34 29.36 -8.07
CA ASP A 84 -2.10 28.10 -8.09
C ASP A 84 -1.21 26.91 -8.50
N CYS A 85 -0.33 27.10 -9.49
CA CYS A 85 0.61 26.06 -9.90
C CYS A 85 1.63 25.71 -8.81
N ILE A 86 2.12 26.70 -8.06
CA ILE A 86 3.02 26.47 -6.91
C ILE A 86 2.30 25.68 -5.81
N GLN A 87 1.08 26.08 -5.44
CA GLN A 87 0.28 25.35 -4.45
C GLN A 87 -0.03 23.92 -4.92
N LEU A 88 -0.33 23.74 -6.20
CA LEU A 88 -0.55 22.41 -6.77
C LEU A 88 0.71 21.55 -6.67
N LYS A 89 1.89 22.12 -6.90
CA LYS A 89 3.18 21.43 -6.76
C LYS A 89 3.44 20.99 -5.32
N GLU A 90 3.15 21.85 -4.35
CA GLU A 90 3.25 21.49 -2.93
C GLU A 90 2.29 20.35 -2.56
N ARG A 91 1.04 20.40 -3.03
CA ARG A 91 0.07 19.32 -2.83
C ARG A 91 0.53 18.01 -3.48
N MET A 92 1.13 18.05 -4.66
CA MET A 92 1.71 16.87 -5.31
C MET A 92 2.88 16.27 -4.51
N ASN A 93 3.69 17.11 -3.85
CA ASN A 93 4.76 16.64 -2.97
C ASN A 93 4.21 15.96 -1.72
N LEU A 94 3.14 16.49 -1.12
CA LEU A 94 2.44 15.85 0.00
C LEU A 94 1.88 14.49 -0.40
N ILE A 95 1.19 14.42 -1.54
CA ILE A 95 0.68 13.17 -2.11
C ILE A 95 1.82 12.16 -2.31
N HIS A 96 2.97 12.61 -2.83
CA HIS A 96 4.12 11.73 -3.01
C HIS A 96 4.63 11.13 -1.70
N LYS A 97 4.70 11.93 -0.63
CA LYS A 97 5.10 11.46 0.69
C LYS A 97 4.12 10.40 1.22
N THR A 98 2.82 10.66 1.11
CA THR A 98 1.78 9.70 1.53
C THR A 98 1.87 8.38 0.75
N PHE A 99 2.16 8.42 -0.56
CA PHE A 99 2.38 7.20 -1.33
C PHE A 99 3.55 6.37 -0.83
N GLY A 100 4.68 7.01 -0.47
CA GLY A 100 5.83 6.29 0.12
C GLY A 100 5.50 5.67 1.48
N GLU A 101 4.68 6.34 2.30
CA GLU A 101 4.20 5.78 3.58
C GLU A 101 3.28 4.58 3.37
N ILE A 102 2.41 4.63 2.35
CA ILE A 102 1.54 3.50 1.98
C ILE A 102 2.38 2.32 1.49
N GLU A 103 3.33 2.55 0.58
CA GLU A 103 4.24 1.52 0.05
C GLU A 103 4.97 0.78 1.18
N SER A 104 5.57 1.53 2.12
CA SER A 104 6.24 0.96 3.29
C SER A 104 5.31 0.10 4.18
N ARG A 105 4.05 0.52 4.35
CA ARG A 105 3.07 -0.26 5.13
C ARG A 105 2.72 -1.58 4.44
N ILE A 106 2.62 -1.58 3.11
CA ILE A 106 2.29 -2.79 2.36
C ILE A 106 3.48 -3.74 2.33
N GLU A 107 4.72 -3.25 2.18
CA GLU A 107 5.92 -4.07 2.32
C GLU A 107 5.97 -4.79 3.67
N LYS A 108 5.55 -4.11 4.75
CA LYS A 108 5.43 -4.71 6.07
C LYS A 108 4.36 -5.82 6.10
N CYS A 109 3.19 -5.60 5.50
CA CYS A 109 2.16 -6.63 5.38
C CYS A 109 2.66 -7.86 4.61
N CYS A 110 3.36 -7.67 3.49
CA CYS A 110 3.96 -8.77 2.75
C CYS A 110 5.03 -9.51 3.55
N SER A 111 5.88 -8.78 4.28
CA SER A 111 6.91 -9.39 5.13
C SER A 111 6.28 -10.29 6.20
N ILE A 112 5.18 -9.85 6.81
CA ILE A 112 4.42 -10.65 7.78
C ILE A 112 3.86 -11.89 7.09
N LEU A 113 3.19 -11.76 5.94
CA LEU A 113 2.63 -12.91 5.21
C LEU A 113 3.70 -13.95 4.84
N ASN A 114 4.88 -13.49 4.39
CA ASN A 114 5.98 -14.36 3.98
C ASN A 114 6.66 -15.07 5.15
N GLN A 115 6.63 -14.51 6.37
CA GLN A 115 7.19 -15.17 7.57
C GLN A 115 6.46 -16.48 7.91
N TYR A 116 5.21 -16.63 7.47
CA TYR A 116 4.42 -17.83 7.70
C TYR A 116 4.48 -18.85 6.55
N GLN A 117 5.32 -18.61 5.53
CA GLN A 117 5.66 -19.60 4.49
C GLN A 117 6.84 -20.51 4.86
N SER A 118 7.46 -20.32 6.04
CA SER A 118 8.65 -21.05 6.51
C SER A 118 8.29 -22.28 7.34
#